data_AF-A0A2G6CYA3-F1
#
_entry.id   AF-A0A2G6CYA3-F1
#
_cell.length_a   1.000
_cell.length_b   1.000
_cell.length_c   1.000
_cell.angle_alpha   90.00
_cell.angle_beta   90.00
_cell.angle_gamma   90.00
#
_symmetry.space_group_name_H-M   'P 1'
#
loop_
_entity.id
_entity.type
_entity.pdbx_description
1 polymer ?
#
loop_
_entity_poly.entity_id
_entity_poly.type
_entity_poly.pdbx_seq_one_letter_code
_entity_poly.pdbx_strand_id
1 'polypeptide(L)'
;MVKPHELLNNLHQQFGQLLPDVAKQAQEDVQENLKVAVSSVLGKLDLVTREEFDIQQEVLKKTREKVEALEKRVAELEKLAD
;
A
#
# COMPACT_ATOMS: atom_id res chain seq x y z
N MET A 1 -8.43 6.08 6.25
CA MET A 1 -7.43 5.07 5.83
C MET A 1 -7.87 3.73 6.37
N VAL A 2 -8.24 2.79 5.51
CA VAL A 2 -8.55 1.42 5.94
C VAL A 2 -7.23 0.76 6.32
N LYS A 3 -7.09 0.30 7.55
CA LYS A 3 -5.83 -0.28 8.03
C LYS A 3 -5.67 -1.66 7.39
N PRO A 4 -4.49 -1.99 6.83
CA PRO A 4 -4.25 -3.29 6.20
C PRO A 4 -4.59 -4.49 7.11
N HIS A 5 -4.40 -4.34 8.42
CA HIS A 5 -4.71 -5.38 9.40
C HIS A 5 -6.21 -5.65 9.56
N GLU A 6 -7.07 -4.63 9.44
CA GLU A 6 -8.52 -4.80 9.54
C GLU A 6 -9.08 -5.54 8.32
N LEU A 7 -8.48 -5.34 7.14
CA LEU A 7 -8.82 -6.06 5.92
C LEU A 7 -8.41 -7.54 5.99
N LEU A 8 -7.20 -7.82 6.49
CA LEU A 8 -6.71 -9.19 6.67
C LEU A 8 -7.59 -9.97 7.67
N ASN A 9 -8.03 -9.34 8.75
CA ASN A 9 -8.92 -9.95 9.73
C ASN A 9 -10.29 -10.31 9.14
N ASN A 10 -10.90 -9.40 8.37
CA ASN A 10 -12.18 -9.64 7.72
C ASN A 10 -12.10 -10.77 6.69
N LEU A 11 -11.00 -10.86 5.94
CA LEU A 11 -10.74 -11.99 5.05
C LEU A 11 -10.66 -13.30 5.84
N HIS A 12 -9.90 -13.33 6.94
CA HIS A 12 -9.76 -14.53 7.77
C HIS A 12 -11.10 -15.04 8.32
N GLN A 13 -11.99 -14.14 8.73
CA GLN A 13 -13.33 -14.49 9.20
C GLN A 13 -14.22 -15.06 8.09
N GLN A 14 -14.17 -14.47 6.89
CA GLN A 14 -14.91 -14.99 5.74
C GLN A 14 -14.38 -16.36 5.27
N PHE A 15 -13.06 -16.56 5.35
CA PHE A 15 -12.42 -17.85 5.06
C PHE A 15 -12.90 -18.96 6.01
N GLY A 16 -12.96 -18.69 7.32
CA GLY A 16 -13.39 -19.66 8.32
C GLY A 16 -14.84 -20.14 8.16
N GLN A 17 -15.70 -19.35 7.51
CA GLN A 17 -17.11 -19.70 7.27
C GLN A 17 -17.34 -20.55 6.01
N LEU A 18 -16.42 -20.50 5.03
CA LEU A 18 -16.56 -21.20 3.74
C LEU A 18 -15.89 -22.58 3.72
N LEU A 19 -15.05 -22.89 4.70
CA LEU A 19 -14.21 -24.09 4.78
C LEU A 19 -14.63 -25.22 5.76
N PRO A 20 -15.87 -25.37 6.29
CA PRO A 20 -16.11 -26.46 7.23
C PRO A 20 -16.04 -27.86 6.62
N ASP A 21 -16.64 -28.14 5.45
CA ASP A 21 -16.69 -29.49 4.84
C ASP A 21 -17.13 -29.43 3.36
N VAL A 22 -16.19 -29.21 2.43
CA VAL A 22 -16.52 -29.07 0.99
C VAL A 22 -15.76 -30.11 0.16
N ALA A 23 -16.47 -30.88 -0.67
CA ALA A 23 -15.90 -31.87 -1.58
C ALA A 23 -14.93 -31.22 -2.60
N LYS A 24 -13.88 -31.95 -3.04
CA LYS A 24 -12.81 -31.42 -3.92
C LYS A 24 -13.27 -30.53 -5.08
N GLN A 25 -14.35 -30.91 -5.78
CA GLN A 25 -14.90 -30.13 -6.90
C GLN A 25 -15.39 -28.74 -6.44
N ALA A 26 -16.08 -28.69 -5.30
CA ALA A 26 -16.57 -27.44 -4.73
C ALA A 26 -15.45 -26.67 -4.00
N GLN A 27 -14.31 -27.29 -3.67
CA GLN A 27 -13.12 -26.57 -3.20
C GLN A 27 -12.51 -25.71 -4.31
N GLU A 28 -12.45 -26.21 -5.54
CA GLU A 28 -11.94 -25.45 -6.70
C GLU A 28 -12.84 -24.24 -6.99
N ASP A 29 -14.16 -24.43 -7.00
CA ASP A 29 -15.12 -23.33 -7.19
C ASP A 29 -15.05 -22.27 -6.07
N VAL A 30 -14.88 -22.71 -4.81
CA VAL A 30 -14.69 -21.79 -3.67
C VAL A 30 -13.38 -21.03 -3.79
N GLN A 31 -12.30 -21.70 -4.20
CA GLN A 31 -11.00 -21.07 -4.41
C GLN A 31 -11.05 -20.00 -5.52
N GLU A 32 -11.73 -20.27 -6.63
CA GLU A 32 -11.89 -19.32 -7.72
C GLU A 32 -12.71 -18.09 -7.30
N ASN A 33 -13.87 -18.31 -6.68
CA ASN A 33 -14.71 -17.23 -6.16
C ASN A 33 -13.96 -16.37 -5.14
N LEU A 34 -13.15 -16.99 -4.30
CA LEU A 34 -12.35 -16.29 -3.31
C LEU A 34 -11.22 -15.49 -3.95
N LYS A 35 -10.56 -16.01 -4.99
CA LYS A 35 -9.57 -15.26 -5.77
C LYS A 35 -10.19 -14.02 -6.40
N VAL A 36 -11.41 -14.12 -6.92
CA VAL A 36 -12.16 -12.98 -7.48
C VAL A 36 -12.51 -11.98 -6.39
N ALA A 37 -13.01 -12.43 -5.24
CA ALA A 37 -13.34 -11.55 -4.12
C ALA A 37 -12.11 -10.80 -3.57
N VAL A 38 -11.00 -11.50 -3.36
CA VAL A 38 -9.73 -10.88 -2.91
C VAL A 38 -9.22 -9.89 -3.96
N SER A 39 -9.24 -10.24 -5.24
CA SER A 39 -8.84 -9.34 -6.32
C SER A 39 -9.72 -8.09 -6.38
N SER A 40 -11.03 -8.24 -6.18
CA SER A 40 -11.99 -7.12 -6.13
C SER A 40 -11.74 -6.20 -4.93
N VAL A 41 -11.45 -6.76 -3.75
CA VAL A 41 -11.13 -5.98 -2.55
C VAL A 41 -9.80 -5.25 -2.73
N LEU A 42 -8.75 -5.93 -3.21
CA LEU A 42 -7.45 -5.31 -3.48
C LEU A 42 -7.54 -4.21 -4.54
N GLY A 43 -8.37 -4.39 -5.58
CA GLY A 43 -8.61 -3.35 -6.58
C GLY A 43 -9.42 -2.14 -6.08
N LYS A 44 -10.13 -2.27 -4.96
CA LYS A 44 -10.80 -1.14 -4.28
C LYS A 44 -9.90 -0.39 -3.30
N LEU A 45 -8.72 -0.94 -3.01
CA LEU A 45 -7.68 -0.21 -2.29
C LEU A 45 -6.94 0.61 -3.34
N ASP A 46 -6.70 1.90 -3.07
CA ASP A 46 -5.87 2.77 -3.92
C ASP A 46 -4.39 2.33 -3.83
N LEU A 47 -4.09 1.12 -4.29
CA LEU A 47 -2.77 0.52 -4.26
C LEU A 47 -1.96 1.07 -5.42
N VAL A 48 -0.72 1.42 -5.12
CA VAL A 48 0.31 1.65 -6.13
C VAL A 48 1.15 0.39 -6.28
N THR A 49 1.75 0.22 -7.45
CA THR A 49 2.74 -0.83 -7.64
C THR A 49 3.94 -0.60 -6.73
N ARG A 50 4.67 -1.69 -6.43
CA ARG A 50 5.90 -1.58 -5.64
C ARG A 50 6.93 -0.66 -6.29
N GLU A 51 7.04 -0.72 -7.62
CA GLU A 51 7.93 0.11 -8.41
C GLU A 51 7.57 1.60 -8.30
N GLU A 52 6.29 1.96 -8.47
CA GLU A 52 5.83 3.35 -8.31
C GLU A 52 6.11 3.87 -6.90
N PHE A 53 5.91 3.04 -5.88
CA PHE A 53 6.22 3.40 -4.50
C PHE A 53 7.72 3.71 -4.33
N ASP A 54 8.59 2.83 -4.81
CA ASP A 54 10.04 3.00 -4.70
C ASP A 54 10.51 4.25 -5.48
N ILE A 55 9.92 4.53 -6.65
CA ILE A 55 10.16 5.78 -7.40
C ILE A 55 9.78 7.02 -6.58
N GLN A 56 8.59 7.02 -5.94
CA GLN A 56 8.15 8.15 -5.12
C GLN A 56 9.04 8.36 -3.89
N GLN A 57 9.55 7.28 -3.29
CA GLN A 57 10.52 7.39 -2.20
C GLN A 57 11.81 8.09 -2.64
N GLU A 58 12.34 7.75 -3.80
CA GLU A 58 13.53 8.40 -4.37
C GLU A 58 13.30 9.88 -4.71
N VAL A 59 12.13 10.21 -5.28
CA VAL A 59 11.76 11.61 -5.54
C VAL A 59 11.69 12.40 -4.24
N LEU A 60 11.08 11.83 -3.20
CA LEU A 60 10.97 12.47 -1.89
C LEU A 60 12.34 12.70 -1.26
N LYS A 61 13.23 11.70 -1.33
CA LYS A 61 14.61 11.82 -0.85
C LYS A 61 15.35 12.97 -1.52
N LYS A 62 15.34 13.02 -2.86
CA LYS A 62 15.98 14.09 -3.64
C LYS A 62 15.38 15.47 -3.33
N THR A 63 14.07 15.53 -3.06
CA THR A 63 13.40 16.78 -2.70
C THR A 63 13.87 17.28 -1.34
N ARG A 64 14.00 16.40 -0.34
CA ARG A 64 14.55 16.77 0.97
C ARG A 64 15.98 17.31 0.87
N GLU A 65 16.84 16.61 0.13
CA GLU A 65 18.22 17.05 -0.11
C GLU A 65 18.28 18.45 -0.75
N LYS A 66 17.40 18.71 -1.74
CA LYS A 66 17.30 20.04 -2.38
C LYS A 66 16.78 21.10 -1.42
N VAL A 67 15.79 20.80 -0.59
CA VAL A 67 15.25 21.73 0.41
C VAL A 67 16.34 22.11 1.41
N GLU A 68 17.05 21.14 1.97
CA GLU A 68 18.16 21.39 2.90
C GLU A 68 19.26 22.25 2.27
N ALA A 69 19.59 22.03 1.00
CA ALA A 69 20.57 22.84 0.28
C ALA A 69 20.08 24.29 0.06
N LEU A 70 18.80 24.48 -0.23
CA LEU A 70 18.21 25.81 -0.39
C LEU A 70 18.15 26.54 0.95
N GLU A 71 17.75 25.87 2.02
CA GLU A 71 17.73 26.43 3.39
C GLU A 71 19.12 26.93 3.80
N LYS A 72 20.18 26.16 3.52
CA LYS A 72 21.56 26.60 3.77
C LYS A 72 21.92 27.85 2.98
N ARG A 73 21.59 27.89 1.68
CA ARG A 73 21.87 29.06 0.83
C ARG A 73 21.12 30.29 1.30
N VAL A 74 19.86 30.14 1.73
CA VAL A 74 19.08 31.25 2.28
C VAL A 74 19.73 31.75 3.58
N ALA A 75 20.09 30.86 4.51
CA ALA A 75 20.76 31.25 5.74
C ALA A 75 22.12 31.94 5.52
N GLU A 76 22.88 31.55 4.50
CA GLU A 76 24.11 32.24 4.09
C GLU A 76 23.83 33.65 3.56
N LEU A 77 22.78 33.81 2.74
CA LEU A 77 22.39 35.11 2.21
C LEU A 77 21.83 36.04 3.29
N GLU A 78 21.04 35.52 4.23
CA GLU A 78 20.52 36.28 5.38
C GLU A 78 21.67 36.84 6.23
N LYS A 79 22.71 36.04 6.49
CA LYS A 79 23.93 36.49 7.21
C LYS A 79 24.74 37.56 6.49
N LEU A 80 24.63 37.65 5.16
CA LEU A 80 25.31 38.67 4.35
C LEU A 80 24.48 39.96 4.24
N ALA A 81 23.18 39.90 4.54
CA ALA A 81 22.26 41.01 4.48
C ALA A 81 22.12 41.77 5.82
N ASP A 82 22.54 41.15 6.92
CA ASP A 82 22.79 41.78 8.24
C ASP A 82 24.20 42.40 8.32
#